data_AF-A0A2V5UR51-F1
#
_entry.id   AF-A0A2V5UR51-F1
#
_cell.length_a   1.000
_cell.length_b   1.000
_cell.length_c   1.000
_cell.angle_alpha   90.00
_cell.angle_beta   90.00
_cell.angle_gamma   90.00
#
_symmetry.space_group_name_H-M   'P 1'
#
loop_
_entity.id
_entity.type
_entity.pdbx_description
1 polymer ?
#
loop_
_entity_poly.entity_id
_entity_poly.type
_entity_poly.pdbx_seq_one_letter_code
_entity_poly.pdbx_strand_id
1 'polypeptide(L)'
;MARKPIQLLGLHWLMLVIAGLLFLLVATFVDLKPVVDQNFFFSTNDPGIQQTKKIERRFPSHPEVILAVLSRDISSSRYLSRIQRLTQRVHTIGNVSAVKSLAEGPKSFEDAIKSPFWSRLLIAPDRKSSNVIIFMRGKHTEQPIQHLQQIVHELDAPDFHIHVAGPPYVVEMLRRSLAHDFRYFSLTAVVLFGLTMAALFRSIRLFVGMLCTCTSAVLLTLLLQSILGHKIGILTVNLGTIVFVIALSHLVYMTFNWQTLADRTHRIG
;
A
#
# COMPACT_ATOMS: atom_id res chain seq x y z
N MET A 1 58.44 -20.48 -1.82
CA MET A 1 57.62 -19.75 -0.83
C MET A 1 56.14 -20.06 -1.14
N ALA A 2 55.58 -21.07 -0.48
CA ALA A 2 54.22 -21.56 -0.76
C ALA A 2 53.18 -20.64 -0.11
N ARG A 3 52.34 -19.99 -0.92
CA ARG A 3 51.15 -19.26 -0.43
C ARG A 3 50.13 -20.29 0.05
N LYS A 4 49.90 -20.36 1.36
CA LYS A 4 48.85 -21.18 1.98
C LYS A 4 47.46 -20.74 1.47
N PRO A 5 46.55 -21.66 1.09
CA PRO A 5 45.18 -21.34 0.71
C PRO A 5 44.33 -21.23 1.98
N ILE A 6 44.60 -20.23 2.81
CA ILE A 6 43.77 -19.92 3.97
C ILE A 6 42.91 -18.72 3.55
N GLN A 7 41.59 -18.84 3.75
CA GLN A 7 40.57 -17.78 3.82
C GLN A 7 39.41 -17.77 2.79
N LEU A 8 39.29 -18.72 1.83
CA LEU A 8 38.06 -18.73 1.00
C LEU A 8 36.83 -19.27 1.75
N LEU A 9 37.02 -20.24 2.66
CA LEU A 9 35.90 -20.87 3.37
C LEU A 9 35.22 -19.91 4.36
N GLY A 10 35.95 -18.99 4.98
CA GLY A 10 35.42 -18.03 5.96
C GLY A 10 34.67 -16.84 5.34
N LEU A 11 35.03 -16.44 4.12
CA LEU A 11 34.42 -15.29 3.44
C LEU A 11 32.95 -15.54 3.03
N HIS A 12 32.60 -16.77 2.66
CA HIS A 12 31.22 -17.10 2.27
C HIS A 12 30.26 -17.01 3.47
N TRP A 13 30.70 -17.47 4.65
CA TRP A 13 29.94 -17.32 5.90
C TRP A 13 29.83 -15.85 6.31
N LEU A 14 30.87 -15.06 6.08
CA LEU A 14 30.86 -13.63 6.35
C LEU A 14 29.81 -12.88 5.52
N MET A 15 29.62 -13.23 4.23
CA MET A 15 28.56 -12.64 3.41
C MET A 15 27.15 -13.01 3.90
N LEU A 16 26.94 -14.25 4.34
CA LEU A 16 25.65 -14.65 4.94
C LEU A 16 25.38 -13.90 6.25
N VAL A 17 26.42 -13.69 7.06
CA VAL A 17 26.34 -12.90 8.30
C VAL A 17 26.02 -11.43 7.99
N ILE A 18 26.65 -10.84 6.97
CA ILE A 18 26.34 -9.46 6.53
C ILE A 18 24.90 -9.35 6.06
N ALA A 19 24.42 -10.29 5.25
CA ALA A 19 23.04 -10.31 4.80
C ALA A 19 22.05 -10.44 5.97
N GLY A 20 22.35 -11.30 6.94
CA GLY A 20 21.57 -11.45 8.16
C GLY A 20 21.56 -10.18 9.01
N LEU A 21 22.70 -9.50 9.15
CA LEU A 21 22.81 -8.23 9.86
C LEU A 21 22.03 -7.12 9.15
N LEU A 22 22.15 -7.01 7.82
CA LEU A 22 21.38 -6.06 7.02
C LEU A 22 19.88 -6.32 7.14
N PHE A 23 19.47 -7.58 7.14
CA PHE A 23 18.07 -7.95 7.33
C PHE A 23 17.57 -7.50 8.70
N LEU A 24 18.35 -7.76 9.76
CA LEU A 24 18.03 -7.31 11.11
C LEU A 24 17.91 -5.78 11.17
N LEU A 25 18.88 -5.05 10.61
CA LEU A 25 18.86 -3.59 10.58
C LEU A 25 17.63 -3.04 9.85
N VAL A 26 17.27 -3.62 8.70
CA VAL A 26 16.07 -3.20 7.97
C VAL A 26 14.81 -3.53 8.77
N ALA A 27 14.72 -4.72 9.35
CA ALA A 27 13.57 -5.13 10.15
C ALA A 27 13.36 -4.26 11.40
N THR A 28 14.43 -3.71 11.99
CA THR A 28 14.35 -2.86 13.18
C THR A 28 14.22 -1.38 12.87
N PHE A 29 14.84 -0.88 11.80
CA PHE A 29 14.96 0.57 11.54
C PHE A 29 14.17 1.08 10.34
N VAL A 30 13.63 0.21 9.48
CA VAL A 30 12.94 0.63 8.26
C VAL A 30 11.44 0.37 8.38
N ASP A 31 10.64 1.43 8.29
CA ASP A 31 9.19 1.29 8.14
C ASP A 31 8.87 0.90 6.69
N LEU A 32 8.57 -0.39 6.50
CA LEU A 32 8.19 -0.95 5.20
C LEU A 32 6.76 -0.59 4.78
N LYS A 33 5.99 0.11 5.63
CA LYS A 33 4.63 0.50 5.27
C LYS A 33 4.67 1.62 4.23
N PRO A 34 4.09 1.41 3.02
CA PRO A 34 4.01 2.48 2.05
C PRO A 34 3.15 3.61 2.57
N VAL A 35 3.67 4.83 2.48
CA VAL A 35 2.96 6.05 2.84
C VAL A 35 2.48 6.72 1.55
N VAL A 36 1.17 6.86 1.43
CA VAL A 36 0.52 7.61 0.36
C VAL A 36 0.14 8.98 0.96
N ASP A 37 0.99 9.98 0.75
CA ASP A 37 0.78 11.35 1.23
C ASP A 37 0.30 12.26 0.08
N GLN A 38 -0.40 13.34 0.41
CA GLN A 38 -0.86 14.35 -0.56
C GLN A 38 0.31 15.02 -1.30
N ASN A 39 1.47 15.14 -0.63
CA ASN A 39 2.71 15.68 -1.21
C ASN A 39 3.30 14.77 -2.31
N PHE A 40 2.69 13.61 -2.57
CA PHE A 40 3.08 12.75 -3.69
C PHE A 40 2.76 13.40 -5.04
N PHE A 41 1.57 13.99 -5.19
CA PHE A 41 1.11 14.53 -6.47
C PHE A 41 1.61 15.94 -6.72
N PHE A 42 1.87 16.70 -5.65
CA PHE A 42 2.19 18.11 -5.74
C PHE A 42 3.40 18.47 -4.86
N SER A 43 4.27 19.32 -5.39
CA SER A 43 5.44 19.83 -4.67
C SER A 43 5.03 20.62 -3.43
N THR A 44 5.79 20.48 -2.35
CA THR A 44 5.59 21.30 -1.13
C THR A 44 5.91 22.77 -1.36
N ASN A 45 6.72 23.07 -2.38
CA ASN A 45 7.09 24.42 -2.77
C ASN A 45 6.13 25.04 -3.78
N ASP A 46 5.10 24.30 -4.21
CA ASP A 46 4.09 24.85 -5.10
C ASP A 46 3.28 25.95 -4.39
N PRO A 47 3.15 27.16 -4.99
CA PRO A 47 2.45 28.28 -4.36
C PRO A 47 0.97 27.98 -4.11
N GLY A 48 0.32 27.21 -5.01
CA GLY A 48 -1.06 26.77 -4.85
C GLY A 48 -1.24 25.85 -3.65
N ILE A 49 -0.35 24.87 -3.47
CA ILE A 49 -0.36 23.97 -2.30
C ILE A 49 -0.12 24.73 -0.99
N GLN A 50 0.79 25.71 -0.99
CA GLN A 50 1.03 26.53 0.19
C GLN A 50 -0.20 27.36 0.56
N GLN A 51 -0.92 27.89 -0.44
CA GLN A 51 -2.16 28.63 -0.21
C GLN A 51 -3.26 27.71 0.33
N THR A 52 -3.44 26.52 -0.24
CA THR A 52 -4.39 25.51 0.28
C THR A 52 -4.06 25.12 1.72
N LYS A 53 -2.79 24.86 2.05
CA LYS A 53 -2.35 24.55 3.43
C LYS A 53 -2.64 25.71 4.41
N LYS A 54 -2.56 26.96 3.97
CA LYS A 54 -2.95 28.12 4.79
C LYS A 54 -4.46 28.15 5.02
N ILE A 55 -5.26 27.85 4.01
CA ILE A 55 -6.72 27.77 4.11
C ILE A 55 -7.12 26.65 5.07
N GLU A 56 -6.56 25.45 4.92
CA GLU A 56 -6.83 24.31 5.80
C GLU A 56 -6.47 24.57 7.27
N ARG A 57 -5.41 25.34 7.53
CA ARG A 57 -5.08 25.77 8.91
C ARG A 57 -6.13 26.69 9.52
N ARG A 58 -6.77 27.53 8.69
CA ARG A 58 -7.79 28.49 9.15
C ARG A 58 -9.19 27.88 9.19
N PHE A 59 -9.46 26.99 8.24
CA PHE A 59 -10.73 26.29 8.04
C PHE A 59 -10.43 24.79 7.94
N PRO A 60 -10.23 24.10 9.08
CA PRO A 60 -9.89 22.69 9.08
C PRO A 60 -11.01 21.87 8.44
N SER A 61 -10.71 21.25 7.31
CA SER A 61 -11.57 20.27 6.66
C SER A 61 -11.33 18.91 7.29
N HIS A 62 -12.41 18.16 7.49
CA HIS A 62 -12.33 16.77 7.91
C HIS A 62 -12.33 15.88 6.66
N PRO A 63 -11.44 14.89 6.55
CA PRO A 63 -11.52 13.92 5.48
C PRO A 63 -12.89 13.22 5.51
N GLU A 64 -13.53 13.13 4.35
CA GLU A 64 -14.86 12.54 4.21
C GLU A 64 -14.85 11.26 3.38
N VAL A 65 -15.66 10.31 3.81
CA VAL A 65 -15.96 9.08 3.08
C VAL A 65 -17.44 9.11 2.75
N ILE A 66 -17.78 8.81 1.51
CA ILE A 66 -19.14 8.88 0.99
C ILE A 66 -19.59 7.45 0.71
N LEU A 67 -20.70 7.04 1.29
CA LEU A 67 -21.39 5.81 0.93
C LEU A 67 -22.57 6.16 0.04
N ALA A 68 -22.58 5.66 -1.20
CA ALA A 68 -23.75 5.73 -2.06
C ALA A 68 -24.57 4.44 -1.87
N VAL A 69 -25.76 4.57 -1.27
CA VAL A 69 -26.64 3.44 -0.98
C VAL A 69 -27.74 3.40 -2.04
N LEU A 70 -27.75 2.33 -2.82
CA LEU A 70 -28.71 2.10 -3.90
C LEU A 70 -29.91 1.32 -3.39
N SER A 71 -31.12 1.75 -3.75
CA SER A 71 -32.34 0.97 -3.52
C SER A 71 -33.43 1.31 -4.54
N ARG A 72 -34.39 0.39 -4.71
CA ARG A 72 -35.54 0.61 -5.61
C ARG A 72 -36.44 1.74 -5.13
N ASP A 73 -36.55 1.91 -3.81
CA ASP A 73 -37.36 2.96 -3.18
C ASP A 73 -36.71 3.46 -1.88
N ILE A 74 -36.10 4.63 -1.96
CA ILE A 74 -35.44 5.31 -0.84
C ILE A 74 -36.43 5.93 0.16
N SER A 75 -37.72 6.02 -0.18
CA SER A 75 -38.76 6.55 0.70
C SER A 75 -39.38 5.50 1.63
N SER A 76 -39.13 4.22 1.34
CA SER A 76 -39.69 3.12 2.13
C SER A 76 -39.20 3.12 3.59
N SER A 77 -40.10 2.80 4.52
CA SER A 77 -39.76 2.69 5.95
C SER A 77 -38.68 1.63 6.23
N ARG A 78 -38.69 0.54 5.44
CA ARG A 78 -37.64 -0.48 5.46
C ARG A 78 -36.28 0.08 5.05
N TYR A 79 -36.23 0.95 4.04
CA TYR A 79 -34.98 1.59 3.63
C TYR A 79 -34.46 2.55 4.70
N LEU A 80 -35.34 3.42 5.21
CA LEU A 80 -34.97 4.41 6.23
C LEU A 80 -34.47 3.75 7.53
N SER A 81 -35.11 2.67 7.97
CA SER A 81 -34.64 1.90 9.14
C SER A 81 -33.28 1.22 8.91
N ARG A 82 -32.99 0.76 7.69
CA ARG A 82 -31.67 0.23 7.33
C ARG A 82 -30.60 1.33 7.28
N ILE A 83 -30.92 2.50 6.74
CA ILE A 83 -30.04 3.66 6.77
C ILE A 83 -29.75 4.07 8.22
N GLN A 84 -30.76 4.11 9.08
CA GLN A 84 -30.56 4.40 10.51
C GLN A 84 -29.62 3.39 11.17
N ARG A 85 -29.80 2.09 10.90
CA ARG A 85 -28.90 1.04 11.42
C ARG A 85 -27.48 1.18 10.88
N LEU A 86 -27.32 1.50 9.60
CA LEU A 86 -26.02 1.77 8.98
C LEU A 86 -25.34 2.96 9.66
N THR A 87 -26.04 4.08 9.79
CA THR A 87 -25.55 5.30 10.44
C THR A 87 -25.10 5.04 11.88
N GLN A 88 -25.91 4.30 12.66
CA GLN A 88 -25.57 3.96 14.04
C GLN A 88 -24.33 3.06 14.14
N ARG A 89 -24.19 2.06 13.26
CA ARG A 89 -22.99 1.20 13.21
C ARG A 89 -21.75 1.95 12.76
N VAL A 90 -21.87 2.87 11.80
CA VAL A 90 -20.73 3.71 11.40
C VAL A 90 -20.26 4.59 12.56
N HIS A 91 -21.18 5.08 13.39
CA HIS A 91 -20.85 5.89 14.56
C HIS A 91 -20.05 5.12 15.63
N THR A 92 -20.08 3.78 15.66
CA THR A 92 -19.25 3.00 16.61
C THR A 92 -17.77 2.96 16.22
N ILE A 93 -17.40 3.44 15.03
CA ILE A 93 -16.01 3.52 14.59
C ILE A 93 -15.35 4.71 15.30
N GLY A 94 -14.35 4.46 16.16
CA GLY A 94 -13.76 5.48 17.04
C GLY A 94 -13.15 6.72 16.37
N ASN A 95 -12.83 6.66 15.07
CA ASN A 95 -12.28 7.79 14.30
C ASN A 95 -13.35 8.55 13.49
N VAL A 96 -14.64 8.26 13.64
CA VAL A 96 -15.71 9.02 12.99
C VAL A 96 -16.07 10.23 13.86
N SER A 97 -16.04 11.44 13.29
CA SER A 97 -16.46 12.67 13.98
C SER A 97 -17.95 12.94 13.86
N ALA A 98 -18.51 12.68 12.68
CA ALA A 98 -19.90 12.94 12.37
C ALA A 98 -20.34 12.08 11.18
N VAL A 99 -21.63 11.76 11.14
CA VAL A 99 -22.26 11.11 10.00
C VAL A 99 -23.44 11.98 9.56
N LYS A 100 -23.61 12.14 8.24
CA LYS A 100 -24.77 12.81 7.64
C LYS A 100 -25.46 11.82 6.73
N SER A 101 -26.73 11.55 7.02
CA SER A 101 -27.54 10.57 6.30
C SER A 101 -29.00 11.01 6.32
N LEU A 102 -29.88 10.29 5.60
CA LEU A 102 -31.32 10.51 5.71
C LEU A 102 -31.88 10.26 7.12
N ALA A 103 -31.13 9.53 7.96
CA ALA A 103 -31.48 9.29 9.37
C ALA A 103 -30.81 10.28 10.35
N GLU A 104 -29.82 11.05 9.90
CA GLU A 104 -29.06 11.98 10.74
C GLU A 104 -28.73 13.26 9.96
N GLY A 105 -29.55 14.30 10.14
CA GLY A 105 -29.45 15.56 9.42
C GLY A 105 -30.82 16.20 9.22
N PRO A 106 -31.58 15.81 8.18
CA PRO A 106 -32.94 16.29 7.96
C PRO A 106 -33.89 15.80 9.06
N LYS A 107 -34.95 16.56 9.33
CA LYS A 107 -35.96 16.19 10.35
C LYS A 107 -36.79 14.97 9.93
N SER A 108 -37.00 14.82 8.62
CA SER A 108 -37.75 13.72 8.01
C SER A 108 -37.31 13.55 6.55
N PHE A 109 -37.73 12.45 5.92
CA PHE A 109 -37.48 12.24 4.48
C PHE A 109 -38.10 13.36 3.62
N GLU A 110 -39.28 13.86 3.98
CA GLU A 110 -39.89 14.99 3.28
C GLU A 110 -39.08 16.28 3.43
N ASP A 111 -38.54 16.53 4.63
CA ASP A 111 -37.65 17.68 4.88
C ASP A 111 -36.37 17.57 4.04
N ALA A 112 -35.83 16.36 3.90
CA ALA A 112 -34.68 16.08 3.05
C ALA A 112 -34.94 16.44 1.57
N ILE A 113 -36.15 16.15 1.06
CA ILE A 113 -36.55 16.50 -0.32
C ILE A 113 -36.82 17.99 -0.47
N LYS A 114 -37.51 18.61 0.49
CA LYS A 114 -37.92 20.03 0.43
C LYS A 114 -36.71 20.96 0.58
N SER A 115 -35.71 20.58 1.36
CA SER A 115 -34.51 21.37 1.59
C SER A 115 -33.57 21.32 0.38
N PRO A 116 -33.21 22.48 -0.22
CA PRO A 116 -32.25 22.54 -1.32
C PRO A 116 -30.86 21.99 -0.96
N PHE A 117 -30.49 22.08 0.32
CA PHE A 117 -29.21 21.57 0.82
C PHE A 117 -29.23 20.04 0.93
N TRP A 118 -30.20 19.48 1.67
CA TRP A 118 -30.27 18.03 1.89
C TRP A 118 -30.57 17.25 0.62
N SER A 119 -31.44 17.77 -0.23
CA SER A 119 -31.77 17.11 -1.50
C SER A 119 -30.57 17.02 -2.42
N ARG A 120 -29.65 17.99 -2.40
CA ARG A 120 -28.43 17.96 -3.23
C ARG A 120 -27.32 17.12 -2.62
N LEU A 121 -27.27 17.04 -1.29
CA LEU A 121 -26.21 16.37 -0.56
C LEU A 121 -26.47 14.86 -0.40
N LEU A 122 -27.71 14.50 -0.02
CA LEU A 122 -28.07 13.17 0.44
C LEU A 122 -28.91 12.37 -0.55
N ILE A 123 -29.53 12.97 -1.56
CA ILE A 123 -30.45 12.28 -2.47
C ILE A 123 -29.93 12.41 -3.89
N ALA A 124 -29.80 11.29 -4.60
CA ALA A 124 -29.44 11.33 -6.01
C ALA A 124 -30.56 11.93 -6.87
N PRO A 125 -30.24 12.59 -8.00
CA PRO A 125 -31.25 13.21 -8.88
C PRO A 125 -32.33 12.23 -9.36
N ASP A 126 -31.98 10.95 -9.55
CA ASP A 126 -32.87 9.88 -9.97
C ASP A 126 -33.70 9.27 -8.83
N ARG A 127 -33.46 9.69 -7.58
CA ARG A 127 -34.08 9.17 -6.34
C ARG A 127 -33.95 7.65 -6.15
N LYS A 128 -32.98 7.01 -6.80
CA LYS A 128 -32.70 5.58 -6.63
C LYS A 128 -31.54 5.31 -5.69
N SER A 129 -30.92 6.36 -5.17
CA SER A 129 -29.89 6.24 -4.16
C SER A 129 -29.86 7.41 -3.20
N SER A 130 -29.30 7.15 -2.02
CA SER A 130 -28.99 8.20 -1.06
C SER A 130 -27.54 8.11 -0.60
N ASN A 131 -26.94 9.27 -0.33
CA ASN A 131 -25.59 9.35 0.20
C ASN A 131 -25.61 9.32 1.73
N VAL A 132 -24.62 8.63 2.31
CA VAL A 132 -24.23 8.73 3.71
C VAL A 132 -22.81 9.28 3.75
N ILE A 133 -22.65 10.48 4.29
CA ILE A 133 -21.37 11.18 4.35
C ILE A 133 -20.79 11.00 5.75
N ILE A 134 -19.58 10.47 5.82
CA ILE A 134 -18.90 10.10 7.04
C ILE A 134 -17.68 10.99 7.17
N PHE A 135 -17.68 11.84 8.18
CA PHE A 135 -16.53 12.68 8.51
C PHE A 135 -15.60 11.91 9.44
N MET A 136 -14.32 11.87 9.09
CA MET A 136 -13.30 11.16 9.83
C MET A 136 -12.34 12.13 10.54
N ARG A 137 -11.78 11.69 11.66
CA ARG A 137 -10.72 12.38 12.40
C ARG A 137 -9.38 11.71 12.16
N GLY A 138 -8.36 12.55 12.05
CA GLY A 138 -6.96 12.12 11.97
C GLY A 138 -6.53 11.69 10.57
N LYS A 139 -5.23 11.38 10.45
CA LYS A 139 -4.59 10.96 9.20
C LYS A 139 -4.53 9.44 9.03
N HIS A 140 -4.83 8.69 10.09
CA HIS A 140 -4.78 7.22 10.09
C HIS A 140 -6.10 6.64 9.62
N THR A 141 -6.14 6.18 8.37
CA THR A 141 -7.34 5.69 7.69
C THR A 141 -7.44 4.18 7.63
N GLU A 142 -6.36 3.44 7.92
CA GLU A 142 -6.31 1.97 7.80
C GLU A 142 -7.40 1.24 8.60
N GLN A 143 -7.38 1.35 9.93
CA GLN A 143 -8.32 0.67 10.84
C GLN A 143 -9.77 1.10 10.62
N PRO A 144 -10.10 2.41 10.53
CA PRO A 144 -11.48 2.84 10.35
C PRO A 144 -12.06 2.39 9.01
N ILE A 145 -11.27 2.38 7.93
CA ILE A 145 -11.72 1.91 6.62
C ILE A 145 -11.94 0.39 6.63
N GLN A 146 -11.11 -0.39 7.34
CA GLN A 146 -11.35 -1.83 7.52
C GLN A 146 -12.68 -2.10 8.24
N HIS A 147 -12.93 -1.45 9.38
CA HIS A 147 -14.19 -1.60 10.10
C HIS A 147 -15.39 -1.12 9.28
N LEU A 148 -15.24 -0.02 8.52
CA LEU A 148 -16.27 0.47 7.62
C LEU A 148 -16.61 -0.56 6.54
N GLN A 149 -15.60 -1.16 5.90
CA GLN A 149 -15.80 -2.20 4.89
C GLN A 149 -16.50 -3.44 5.46
N GLN A 150 -16.19 -3.84 6.70
CA GLN A 150 -16.89 -4.94 7.38
C GLN A 150 -18.37 -4.61 7.59
N ILE A 151 -18.68 -3.43 8.12
CA ILE A 151 -20.07 -2.97 8.32
C ILE A 151 -20.82 -2.92 6.99
N VAL A 152 -20.18 -2.40 5.94
CA VAL A 152 -20.74 -2.33 4.59
C VAL A 152 -21.05 -3.73 4.08
N HIS A 153 -20.09 -4.67 4.16
CA HIS A 153 -20.27 -6.04 3.67
C HIS A 153 -21.37 -6.79 4.42
N GLU A 154 -21.50 -6.61 5.74
CA GLU A 154 -22.55 -7.23 6.54
C GLU A 154 -23.96 -6.68 6.25
N LEU A 155 -24.05 -5.41 5.87
CA LEU A 155 -25.33 -4.73 5.62
C LEU A 155 -25.72 -4.69 4.15
N ASP A 156 -24.82 -5.05 3.24
CA ASP A 156 -25.06 -5.11 1.81
C ASP A 156 -26.10 -6.20 1.48
N ALA A 157 -27.06 -5.87 0.61
CA ALA A 157 -28.08 -6.83 0.18
C ALA A 157 -28.57 -6.51 -1.24
N PRO A 158 -29.23 -7.45 -1.94
CA PRO A 158 -29.71 -7.25 -3.32
C PRO A 158 -30.59 -6.01 -3.56
N ASP A 159 -31.34 -5.56 -2.53
CA ASP A 159 -32.18 -4.36 -2.60
C ASP A 159 -31.60 -3.15 -1.82
N PHE A 160 -30.34 -3.23 -1.41
CA PHE A 160 -29.62 -2.22 -0.62
C PHE A 160 -28.12 -2.34 -0.86
N HIS A 161 -27.70 -1.88 -2.04
CA HIS A 161 -26.31 -1.98 -2.45
C HIS A 161 -25.51 -0.77 -2.00
N ILE A 162 -24.44 -0.98 -1.26
CA ILE A 162 -23.64 0.10 -0.67
C ILE A 162 -22.30 0.23 -1.40
N HIS A 163 -22.08 1.37 -2.04
CA HIS A 163 -20.80 1.70 -2.69
C HIS A 163 -20.02 2.69 -1.83
N VAL A 164 -18.73 2.40 -1.59
CA VAL A 164 -17.84 3.26 -0.81
C VAL A 164 -16.99 4.12 -1.73
N ALA A 165 -16.92 5.42 -1.44
CA ALA A 165 -16.10 6.39 -2.14
C ALA A 165 -15.46 7.39 -1.17
N GLY A 166 -14.53 8.19 -1.68
CA GLY A 166 -13.91 9.29 -0.93
C GLY A 166 -12.38 9.13 -0.80
N PRO A 167 -11.66 10.25 -0.60
CA PRO A 167 -10.19 10.24 -0.59
C PRO A 167 -9.58 9.25 0.43
N PRO A 168 -10.04 9.15 1.69
CA PRO A 168 -9.48 8.21 2.67
C PRO A 168 -9.57 6.74 2.23
N TYR A 169 -10.67 6.37 1.58
CA TYR A 169 -10.90 5.03 1.06
C TYR A 169 -9.99 4.72 -0.13
N VAL A 170 -9.91 5.64 -1.09
CA VAL A 170 -9.07 5.49 -2.29
C VAL A 170 -7.59 5.40 -1.90
N VAL A 171 -7.13 6.26 -0.99
CA VAL A 171 -5.75 6.24 -0.49
C VAL A 171 -5.42 4.91 0.17
N GLU A 172 -6.33 4.38 1.00
CA GLU A 172 -6.14 3.08 1.65
C GLU A 172 -6.15 1.92 0.66
N MET A 173 -7.04 1.96 -0.35
CA MET A 173 -7.09 0.95 -1.42
C MET A 173 -5.79 0.95 -2.24
N LEU A 174 -5.30 2.13 -2.63
CA LEU A 174 -3.99 2.27 -3.29
C LEU A 174 -2.86 1.68 -2.44
N ARG A 175 -2.83 2.02 -1.13
CA ARG A 175 -1.82 1.50 -0.21
C ARG A 175 -1.85 -0.03 -0.13
N ARG A 176 -3.03 -0.64 -0.04
CA ARG A 176 -3.20 -2.11 0.02
C ARG A 176 -2.80 -2.78 -1.29
N SER A 177 -3.23 -2.25 -2.43
CA SER A 177 -2.85 -2.78 -3.73
C SER A 177 -1.34 -2.76 -3.90
N LEU A 178 -0.66 -1.67 -3.52
CA LEU A 178 0.81 -1.61 -3.60
C LEU A 178 1.50 -2.61 -2.69
N ALA A 179 1.00 -2.81 -1.47
CA ALA A 179 1.56 -3.81 -0.56
C ALA A 179 1.34 -5.24 -1.07
N HIS A 180 0.18 -5.51 -1.67
CA HIS A 180 -0.14 -6.78 -2.31
C HIS A 180 0.78 -7.02 -3.52
N ASP A 181 0.85 -6.06 -4.43
CA ASP A 181 1.64 -6.13 -5.66
C ASP A 181 3.13 -6.27 -5.35
N PHE A 182 3.64 -5.56 -4.34
CA PHE A 182 5.01 -5.72 -3.87
C PHE A 182 5.32 -7.16 -3.46
N ARG A 183 4.45 -7.78 -2.66
CA ARG A 183 4.61 -9.18 -2.22
C ARG A 183 4.52 -10.12 -3.41
N TYR A 184 3.51 -9.94 -4.26
CA TYR A 184 3.28 -10.79 -5.42
C TYR A 184 4.43 -10.72 -6.41
N PHE A 185 4.87 -9.52 -6.79
CA PHE A 185 6.00 -9.32 -7.70
C PHE A 185 7.31 -9.80 -7.11
N SER A 186 7.61 -9.50 -5.85
CA SER A 186 8.85 -9.94 -5.20
C SER A 186 8.93 -11.46 -5.11
N LEU A 187 7.84 -12.11 -4.68
CA LEU A 187 7.80 -13.57 -4.58
C LEU A 187 7.91 -14.22 -5.97
N THR A 188 7.14 -13.72 -6.94
CA THR A 188 7.15 -14.23 -8.31
C THR A 188 8.53 -14.06 -8.96
N ALA A 189 9.19 -12.91 -8.75
CA ALA A 189 10.54 -12.67 -9.23
C ALA A 189 11.53 -13.68 -8.63
N VAL A 190 11.55 -13.84 -7.31
CA VAL A 190 12.46 -14.80 -6.65
C VAL A 190 12.22 -16.23 -7.16
N VAL A 191 10.97 -16.65 -7.33
CA VAL A 191 10.63 -18.00 -7.83
C VAL A 191 11.06 -18.16 -9.29
N LEU A 192 10.64 -17.27 -10.18
CA LEU A 192 10.90 -17.38 -11.62
C LEU A 192 12.38 -17.27 -11.94
N PHE A 193 13.07 -16.31 -11.32
CA PHE A 193 14.51 -16.18 -11.47
C PHE A 193 15.27 -17.31 -10.77
N GLY A 194 14.79 -17.78 -9.63
CA GLY A 194 15.41 -18.90 -8.94
C GLY A 194 15.34 -20.19 -9.74
N LEU A 195 14.20 -20.47 -10.37
CA LEU A 195 14.05 -21.59 -11.31
C LEU A 195 14.97 -21.44 -12.52
N THR A 196 15.04 -20.23 -13.09
CA THR A 196 15.92 -19.95 -14.24
C THR A 196 17.39 -20.14 -13.88
N MET A 197 17.82 -19.65 -12.71
CA MET A 197 19.19 -19.84 -12.22
C MET A 197 19.52 -21.30 -11.90
N ALA A 198 18.58 -22.02 -11.28
CA ALA A 198 18.76 -23.43 -10.99
C ALA A 198 18.94 -24.24 -12.29
N ALA A 199 18.18 -23.90 -13.34
CA ALA A 199 18.31 -24.51 -14.66
C ALA A 199 19.66 -24.20 -15.32
N LEU A 200 20.12 -22.94 -15.25
CA LEU A 200 21.37 -22.49 -15.89
C LEU A 200 22.63 -23.01 -15.19
N PHE A 201 22.72 -22.85 -13.87
CA PHE A 201 23.97 -23.09 -13.14
C PHE A 201 24.05 -24.47 -12.48
N ARG A 202 22.93 -25.18 -12.33
CA ARG A 202 22.82 -26.53 -11.70
C ARG A 202 23.56 -26.67 -10.35
N SER A 203 23.80 -25.56 -9.65
CA SER A 203 24.60 -25.51 -8.42
C SER A 203 23.88 -24.68 -7.36
N ILE A 204 23.44 -25.36 -6.29
CA ILE A 204 22.72 -24.73 -5.16
C ILE A 204 23.57 -23.66 -4.45
N ARG A 205 24.91 -23.85 -4.44
CA ARG A 205 25.85 -22.94 -3.75
C ARG A 205 25.93 -21.58 -4.47
N LEU A 206 26.04 -21.61 -5.80
CA LEU A 206 26.04 -20.39 -6.61
C LEU A 206 24.68 -19.69 -6.54
N PHE A 207 23.60 -20.47 -6.58
CA PHE A 207 22.24 -19.93 -6.45
C PHE A 207 22.04 -19.18 -5.12
N VAL A 208 22.36 -19.81 -3.98
CA VAL A 208 22.22 -19.18 -2.66
C VAL A 208 23.13 -17.96 -2.52
N GLY A 209 24.37 -18.02 -3.02
CA GLY A 209 25.29 -16.88 -2.99
C GLY A 209 24.77 -15.68 -3.79
N MET A 210 24.23 -15.92 -4.99
CA MET A 210 23.66 -14.85 -5.82
C MET A 210 22.40 -14.26 -5.19
N LEU A 211 21.49 -15.11 -4.68
CA LEU A 211 20.28 -14.66 -4.00
C LEU A 211 20.62 -13.80 -2.78
N CYS A 212 21.54 -14.26 -1.94
CA CYS A 212 22.02 -13.53 -0.77
C CYS A 212 22.62 -12.16 -1.13
N THR A 213 23.39 -12.10 -2.21
CA THR A 213 23.99 -10.85 -2.70
C THR A 213 22.91 -9.89 -3.22
N CYS A 214 21.95 -10.37 -4.02
CA CYS A 214 20.81 -9.57 -4.47
C CYS A 214 19.98 -9.03 -3.31
N THR A 215 19.63 -9.88 -2.36
CA THR A 215 18.87 -9.47 -1.17
C THR A 215 19.65 -8.45 -0.35
N SER A 216 20.96 -8.63 -0.18
CA SER A 216 21.81 -7.66 0.52
C SER A 216 21.83 -6.30 -0.18
N ALA A 217 21.89 -6.27 -1.52
CA ALA A 217 21.81 -5.04 -2.29
C ALA A 217 20.47 -4.31 -2.06
N VAL A 218 19.35 -5.04 -2.12
CA VAL A 218 18.01 -4.49 -1.85
C VAL A 218 17.91 -3.94 -0.42
N LEU A 219 18.31 -4.72 0.57
CA LEU A 219 18.25 -4.32 1.99
C LEU A 219 19.11 -3.08 2.24
N LEU A 220 20.31 -3.03 1.65
CA LEU A 220 21.18 -1.87 1.76
C LEU A 220 20.56 -0.62 1.11
N THR A 221 19.93 -0.76 -0.07
CA THR A 221 19.22 0.35 -0.71
C THR A 221 18.06 0.87 0.16
N LEU A 222 17.25 -0.03 0.72
CA LEU A 222 16.15 0.35 1.62
C LEU A 222 16.67 1.04 2.90
N LEU A 223 17.76 0.52 3.47
CA LEU A 223 18.38 1.11 4.66
C LEU A 223 18.91 2.53 4.36
N LEU A 224 19.63 2.71 3.25
CA LEU A 224 20.11 4.02 2.81
C LEU A 224 18.97 5.01 2.58
N GLN A 225 17.91 4.57 1.91
CA GLN A 225 16.71 5.39 1.68
C GLN A 225 16.07 5.84 3.00
N SER A 226 15.98 4.92 3.97
CA SER A 226 15.43 5.21 5.30
C SER A 226 16.31 6.20 6.07
N ILE A 227 17.64 6.05 6.02
CA ILE A 227 18.60 6.98 6.64
C ILE A 227 18.50 8.38 6.02
N LEU A 228 18.25 8.48 4.71
CA LEU A 228 18.02 9.74 4.01
C LEU A 228 16.68 10.39 4.36
N GLY A 229 15.89 9.81 5.28
CA GLY A 229 14.63 10.37 5.77
C GLY A 229 13.48 10.32 4.75
N HIS A 230 13.65 9.61 3.63
CA HIS A 230 12.62 9.49 2.61
C HIS A 230 11.70 8.33 2.95
N LYS A 231 10.44 8.65 3.29
CA LYS A 231 9.40 7.65 3.48
C LYS A 231 9.24 6.80 2.22
N ILE A 232 8.97 5.51 2.40
CA ILE A 232 8.68 4.62 1.29
C ILE A 232 7.32 5.04 0.71
N GLY A 233 7.36 5.72 -0.43
CA GLY A 233 6.20 6.07 -1.24
C GLY A 233 5.86 5.00 -2.28
N ILE A 234 4.78 5.24 -3.02
CA ILE A 234 4.23 4.37 -4.06
C ILE A 234 5.30 3.86 -5.04
N LEU A 235 6.14 4.77 -5.55
CA LEU A 235 7.17 4.45 -6.55
C LEU A 235 8.35 3.69 -5.93
N THR A 236 8.73 4.05 -4.71
CA THR A 236 9.90 3.45 -4.04
C THR A 236 9.62 2.05 -3.49
N VAL A 237 8.35 1.67 -3.28
CA VAL A 237 7.98 0.28 -2.97
C VAL A 237 8.54 -0.68 -4.02
N ASN A 238 8.47 -0.29 -5.30
CA ASN A 238 8.95 -1.11 -6.41
C ASN A 238 10.46 -1.02 -6.63
N LEU A 239 11.16 -0.10 -5.95
CA LEU A 239 12.61 0.06 -6.06
C LEU A 239 13.33 -1.23 -5.64
N GLY A 240 12.85 -1.91 -4.59
CA GLY A 240 13.43 -3.17 -4.15
C GLY A 240 13.40 -4.25 -5.24
N THR A 241 12.27 -4.38 -5.95
CA THR A 241 12.13 -5.31 -7.09
C THR A 241 13.06 -4.93 -8.24
N ILE A 242 13.14 -3.64 -8.58
CA ILE A 242 14.01 -3.15 -9.66
C ILE A 242 15.48 -3.43 -9.35
N VAL A 243 15.93 -3.07 -8.15
CA VAL A 243 17.31 -3.32 -7.69
C VAL A 243 17.62 -4.81 -7.69
N PHE A 244 16.67 -5.63 -7.23
CA PHE A 244 16.81 -7.09 -7.25
C PHE A 244 17.07 -7.62 -8.66
N VAL A 245 16.21 -7.27 -9.63
CA VAL A 245 16.30 -7.75 -11.02
C VAL A 245 17.57 -7.27 -11.71
N ILE A 246 17.95 -6.00 -11.50
CA ILE A 246 19.19 -5.44 -12.05
C ILE A 246 20.41 -6.14 -11.44
N ALA A 247 20.50 -6.24 -10.12
CA ALA A 247 21.61 -6.91 -9.44
C ALA A 247 21.74 -8.36 -9.88
N LEU A 248 20.62 -9.06 -9.99
CA LEU A 248 20.58 -10.44 -10.44
C LEU A 248 21.15 -10.60 -11.85
N SER A 249 20.72 -9.74 -12.79
CA SER A 249 21.17 -9.80 -14.19
C SER A 249 22.69 -9.62 -14.30
N HIS A 250 23.26 -8.69 -13.52
CA HIS A 250 24.70 -8.49 -13.45
C HIS A 250 25.43 -9.69 -12.83
N LEU A 251 24.87 -10.29 -11.77
CA LEU A 251 25.47 -11.46 -11.12
C LEU A 251 25.45 -12.68 -12.04
N VAL A 252 24.38 -12.91 -12.81
CA VAL A 252 24.32 -13.98 -13.81
C VAL A 252 25.45 -13.80 -14.83
N TYR A 253 25.58 -12.59 -15.39
CA TYR A 253 26.62 -12.29 -16.39
C TYR A 253 28.03 -12.50 -15.83
N MET A 254 28.31 -11.93 -14.66
CA MET A 254 29.62 -12.04 -14.01
C MET A 254 29.96 -13.50 -13.65
N THR A 255 28.99 -14.24 -13.11
CA THR A 255 29.19 -15.65 -12.73
C THR A 255 29.42 -16.53 -13.95
N PHE A 256 28.65 -16.33 -15.02
CA PHE A 256 28.82 -17.08 -16.28
C PHE A 256 30.18 -16.78 -16.94
N ASN A 257 30.58 -15.50 -16.99
CA ASN A 257 31.88 -15.11 -17.53
C ASN A 257 33.04 -15.70 -16.70
N TRP A 258 32.90 -15.69 -15.37
CA TRP A 258 33.89 -16.28 -14.47
C TRP A 258 34.04 -17.79 -14.68
N GLN A 259 32.92 -18.53 -14.80
CA GLN A 259 32.94 -19.96 -15.12
C GLN A 259 33.64 -20.23 -16.47
N THR A 260 33.32 -19.43 -17.49
CA THR A 260 33.92 -19.56 -18.83
C THR A 260 35.43 -19.32 -18.81
N LEU A 261 35.90 -18.34 -18.04
CA LEU A 261 37.32 -18.04 -17.88
C LEU A 261 38.06 -19.14 -17.10
N ALA A 262 37.45 -19.67 -16.03
CA ALA A 262 37.99 -20.76 -15.24
C ALA A 262 38.14 -22.05 -16.07
N ASP A 263 37.14 -22.38 -16.90
CA ASP A 263 37.19 -23.53 -17.80
C ASP A 263 38.29 -23.38 -18.87
N ARG A 264 38.55 -22.16 -19.36
CA ARG A 264 39.65 -21.90 -20.31
C ARG A 264 41.03 -22.05 -19.65
N THR A 265 41.20 -21.57 -18.42
CA THR A 265 42.49 -21.69 -17.72
C THR A 265 42.81 -23.15 -17.38
N HIS A 266 41.81 -23.96 -17.06
CA HIS A 266 41.98 -25.40 -16.83
C HIS A 266 42.26 -26.21 -18.10
N ARG A 267 42.00 -25.67 -19.30
CA ARG A 267 42.31 -26.32 -20.58
C ARG A 267 43.70 -25.97 -21.13
N ILE A 268 44.35 -24.93 -20.62
CA ILE A 268 45.63 -24.40 -21.13
C ILE A 268 46.80 -24.70 -20.16
N GLY A 269 46.51 -25.15 -18.94
CA GLY A 269 47.50 -25.68 -17.98
C GLY A 269 47.47 -27.20 -17.93
#